data_AF-A0A3C0UA96-F1
#
_entry.id   AF-A0A3C0UA96-F1
#
_cell.length_a   1.000
_cell.length_b   1.000
_cell.length_c   1.000
_cell.angle_alpha   90.00
_cell.angle_beta   90.00
_cell.angle_gamma   90.00
#
_symmetry.space_group_name_H-M   'P 1'
#
loop_
_entity.id
_entity.type
_entity.pdbx_description
1 polymer ?
#
loop_
_entity_poly.entity_id
_entity_poly.type
_entity_poly.pdbx_seq_one_letter_code
_entity_poly.pdbx_strand_id
1 'polypeptide(L)'
;CFEYSSASWLEDQDFWRLHGLFRWVELVAQPRTHVENMQIEADWDAAARTGSLDAKLQLRDADEAGKVIAQLHDANGTVIWESEQDAAAETTLASDALETVSPWSAEEPTLYELTIRVTGPDGGTIETITQKIGFRTFRIENGIMTLNGRRVVFKGADRHEFDAKRGRAITRQDMIDDIMFCKRHNINAIRTSHYPNQEYWYDLCDEYGIYLIDETNLETHGSWVANNVETPEDAVPGSKPEWEGACVDRVNSMLRRDYNHPSVLIWSLGNESFAGEVFRAMYRHVHEVDPNRPVHYEGCVHDRDFEDVTDIESRMYAHADEIERYLTDGKTPKKPYLSCEYMHAMGNSCGNMDEYTALERYPQYQGGFIWDFIDQAIDDGTGNLRYGGDFG
;
A
#
# COMPACT_ATOMS: atom_id res chain seq x y z
N CYS A 1 1.57 9.49 25.84
CA CYS A 1 1.71 8.18 25.18
C CYS A 1 1.44 7.11 26.22
N PHE A 2 0.47 6.23 25.97
CA PHE A 2 0.23 5.04 26.78
C PHE A 2 0.93 3.85 26.12
N GLU A 3 1.47 2.95 26.93
CA GLU A 3 2.16 1.74 26.46
C GLU A 3 1.18 0.72 25.88
N TYR A 4 0.05 0.54 26.58
CA TYR A 4 -1.03 -0.36 26.20
C TYR A 4 -2.38 0.35 26.15
N SER A 5 -3.23 -0.08 25.22
CA SER A 5 -4.63 0.31 25.14
C SER A 5 -5.46 -0.81 24.49
N SER A 6 -6.76 -0.61 24.30
CA SER A 6 -7.57 -1.54 23.51
C SER A 6 -7.02 -1.75 22.09
N ALA A 7 -6.35 -0.73 21.52
CA ALA A 7 -5.73 -0.82 20.20
C ALA A 7 -4.60 -1.86 20.12
N SER A 8 -3.97 -2.21 21.26
CA SER A 8 -2.89 -3.22 21.30
C SER A 8 -3.37 -4.62 20.90
N TRP A 9 -4.67 -4.90 20.98
CA TRP A 9 -5.27 -6.15 20.48
C TRP A 9 -5.29 -6.24 18.96
N LEU A 10 -5.11 -5.12 18.26
CA LEU A 10 -5.04 -5.01 16.80
C LEU A 10 -3.61 -4.76 16.29
N GLU A 11 -2.61 -4.80 17.17
CA GLU A 11 -1.21 -4.46 16.89
C GLU A 11 -0.29 -5.56 17.45
N ASP A 12 -0.59 -6.80 17.04
CA ASP A 12 0.09 -8.01 17.49
C ASP A 12 1.14 -8.55 16.52
N GLN A 13 1.72 -7.69 15.68
CA GLN A 13 2.75 -8.06 14.70
C GLN A 13 3.94 -8.82 15.33
N ASP A 14 4.55 -9.71 14.54
CA ASP A 14 5.83 -10.36 14.85
C ASP A 14 7.01 -9.38 14.73
N PHE A 15 7.10 -8.47 15.71
CA PHE A 15 8.15 -7.47 15.81
C PHE A 15 8.41 -7.05 17.26
N TRP A 16 9.41 -6.18 17.45
CA TRP A 16 9.67 -5.56 18.76
C TRP A 16 8.50 -4.68 19.21
N ARG A 17 8.03 -4.92 20.44
CA ARG A 17 7.06 -4.04 21.12
C ARG A 17 7.81 -2.83 21.68
N LEU A 18 7.78 -1.73 20.92
CA LEU A 18 8.44 -0.46 21.24
C LEU A 18 7.40 0.66 21.41
N HIS A 19 7.72 1.66 22.22
CA HIS A 19 6.78 2.72 22.60
C HIS A 19 7.41 4.10 22.53
N GLY A 20 6.59 5.13 22.28
CA GLY A 20 7.01 6.52 22.26
C GLY A 20 6.56 7.27 21.01
N LEU A 21 7.07 8.48 20.84
CA LEU A 21 6.93 9.24 19.60
C LEU A 21 8.10 8.86 18.68
N PHE A 22 7.90 7.85 17.85
CA PHE A 22 8.94 7.28 16.98
C PHE A 22 8.86 7.75 15.52
N ARG A 23 7.93 8.67 15.21
CA ARG A 23 7.87 9.43 13.96
C ARG A 23 7.93 10.93 14.26
N TRP A 24 8.10 11.73 13.21
CA TRP A 24 8.21 13.18 13.32
C TRP A 24 6.92 13.82 13.86
N VAL A 25 7.07 14.98 14.49
CA VAL A 25 5.96 15.82 14.97
C VAL A 25 6.18 17.20 14.38
N GLU A 26 5.15 17.77 13.75
CA GLU A 26 5.23 19.10 13.16
C GLU A 26 4.05 19.98 13.55
N LEU A 27 4.19 21.28 13.30
CA LEU A 27 3.12 22.26 13.42
C LEU A 27 2.82 22.81 12.02
N VAL A 28 1.62 22.52 11.52
CA VAL A 28 1.16 23.01 10.21
C VAL A 28 0.23 24.21 10.40
N ALA A 29 0.47 25.27 9.63
CA ALA A 29 -0.45 26.41 9.51
C ALA A 29 -1.12 26.36 8.14
N GLN A 30 -2.43 26.10 8.13
CA GLN A 30 -3.24 26.09 6.92
C GLN A 30 -4.07 27.37 6.81
N PRO A 31 -4.36 27.86 5.59
CA PRO A 31 -5.38 28.88 5.41
C PRO A 31 -6.76 28.39 5.86
N ARG A 32 -7.65 29.34 6.17
CA ARG A 32 -9.04 29.02 6.55
C ARG A 32 -9.74 28.24 5.44
N THR A 33 -9.71 28.82 4.24
CA THR A 33 -10.10 28.17 2.99
C THR A 33 -8.95 27.33 2.48
N HIS A 34 -9.18 26.02 2.36
CA HIS A 34 -8.13 25.02 2.11
C HIS A 34 -8.73 23.81 1.39
N VAL A 35 -7.94 23.12 0.57
CA VAL A 35 -8.32 21.80 0.03
C VAL A 35 -8.11 20.73 1.11
N GLU A 36 -9.20 20.32 1.75
CA GLU A 36 -9.19 19.34 2.85
C GLU A 36 -8.88 17.92 2.35
N ASN A 37 -9.31 17.57 1.14
CA ASN A 37 -9.05 16.27 0.52
C ASN A 37 -8.87 16.41 -0.99
N MET A 38 -7.91 15.68 -1.54
CA MET A 38 -7.63 15.62 -2.98
C MET A 38 -7.43 14.16 -3.38
N GLN A 39 -8.32 13.67 -4.23
CA GLN A 39 -8.29 12.31 -4.76
C GLN A 39 -8.05 12.37 -6.27
N ILE A 40 -6.95 11.79 -6.73
CA ILE A 40 -6.51 11.87 -8.11
C ILE A 40 -6.48 10.48 -8.75
N GLU A 41 -7.05 10.40 -9.93
CA GLU A 41 -6.97 9.27 -10.84
C GLU A 41 -6.19 9.67 -12.08
N ALA A 42 -5.01 9.09 -12.27
CA ALA A 42 -4.18 9.27 -13.46
C ALA A 42 -4.14 7.94 -14.23
N ASP A 43 -5.13 7.72 -15.09
CA ASP A 43 -5.32 6.45 -15.81
C ASP A 43 -4.50 6.40 -17.11
N TRP A 44 -4.22 5.19 -17.60
CA TRP A 44 -3.46 4.98 -18.84
C TRP A 44 -4.15 3.97 -19.78
N ASP A 45 -4.65 4.45 -20.91
CA ASP A 45 -5.14 3.57 -21.96
C ASP A 45 -3.97 3.01 -22.78
N ALA A 46 -3.65 1.74 -22.56
CA ALA A 46 -2.57 1.06 -23.27
C ALA A 46 -2.86 0.83 -24.78
N ALA A 47 -4.13 0.75 -25.18
CA ALA A 47 -4.53 0.54 -26.57
C ALA A 47 -4.49 1.86 -27.36
N ALA A 48 -5.03 2.93 -26.78
CA ALA A 48 -5.00 4.27 -27.38
C ALA A 48 -3.63 4.96 -27.21
N ARG A 49 -2.83 4.53 -26.22
CA ARG A 49 -1.57 5.14 -25.80
C ARG A 49 -1.75 6.59 -25.32
N THR A 50 -2.76 6.80 -24.50
CA THR A 50 -3.11 8.12 -23.95
C THR A 50 -3.34 8.02 -22.45
N GLY A 51 -2.99 9.06 -21.71
CA GLY A 51 -3.38 9.19 -20.30
C GLY A 51 -4.63 10.05 -20.14
N SER A 52 -5.30 9.92 -19.00
CA SER A 52 -6.36 10.83 -18.57
C SER A 52 -6.20 11.16 -17.09
N LEU A 53 -6.58 12.37 -16.72
CA LEU A 53 -6.50 12.88 -15.35
C LEU A 53 -7.88 13.25 -14.86
N ASP A 54 -8.31 12.68 -13.73
CA ASP A 54 -9.48 13.10 -12.97
C ASP A 54 -9.06 13.45 -11.54
N ALA A 55 -9.30 14.67 -11.10
CA ALA A 55 -9.01 15.13 -9.74
C ALA A 55 -10.29 15.62 -9.06
N LYS A 56 -10.61 15.02 -7.91
CA LYS A 56 -11.73 15.41 -7.05
C LYS A 56 -11.20 16.11 -5.82
N LEU A 57 -11.63 17.34 -5.60
CA LEU A 57 -11.21 18.18 -4.50
C LEU A 57 -12.39 18.46 -3.57
N GLN A 58 -12.14 18.40 -2.27
CA GLN A 58 -13.05 18.88 -1.24
C GLN A 58 -12.45 20.14 -0.61
N LEU A 59 -13.14 21.26 -0.74
CA LEU A 59 -12.68 22.55 -0.23
C LEU A 59 -13.44 22.91 1.05
N ARG A 60 -12.69 23.23 2.11
CA ARG A 60 -13.21 23.87 3.31
C ARG A 60 -13.37 25.36 3.07
N ASP A 61 -14.45 25.94 3.58
CA ASP A 61 -14.79 27.38 3.45
C ASP A 61 -14.71 27.88 1.98
N ALA A 62 -15.28 27.09 1.06
CA ALA A 62 -15.20 27.33 -0.38
C ALA A 62 -15.89 28.64 -0.85
N ASP A 63 -16.86 29.17 -0.09
CA ASP A 63 -17.54 30.43 -0.41
C ASP A 63 -16.60 31.65 -0.38
N GLU A 64 -15.42 31.49 0.23
CA GLU A 64 -14.35 32.50 0.32
C GLU A 64 -13.28 32.30 -0.75
N ALA A 65 -13.42 31.28 -1.60
CA ALA A 65 -12.58 31.06 -2.77
C ALA A 65 -13.22 31.69 -4.02
N GLY A 66 -12.37 32.14 -4.93
CA GLY A 66 -12.75 32.56 -6.28
C GLY A 66 -12.66 31.39 -7.25
N LYS A 67 -11.45 30.91 -7.52
CA LYS A 67 -11.20 29.89 -8.55
C LYS A 67 -10.27 28.78 -8.05
N VAL A 68 -10.43 27.61 -8.65
CA VAL A 68 -9.46 26.52 -8.62
C VAL A 68 -8.80 26.44 -9.98
N ILE A 69 -7.47 26.53 -9.98
CA ILE A 69 -6.64 26.48 -11.19
C ILE A 69 -5.72 25.26 -11.05
N ALA A 70 -5.73 24.39 -12.04
CA ALA A 70 -4.91 23.19 -12.08
C ALA A 70 -3.95 23.24 -13.26
N GLN A 71 -2.70 22.87 -13.03
CA GLN A 71 -1.69 22.74 -14.07
C GLN A 71 -0.94 21.42 -13.89
N LEU A 72 -0.85 20.65 -14.96
CA LEU A 72 -0.05 19.43 -15.02
C LEU A 72 1.26 19.73 -15.74
N HIS A 73 2.37 19.46 -15.07
CA HIS A 73 3.72 19.68 -15.58
C HIS A 73 4.40 18.35 -15.91
N ASP A 74 5.13 18.32 -17.02
CA ASP A 74 6.06 17.24 -17.33
C ASP A 74 7.34 17.32 -16.48
N ALA A 75 8.23 16.32 -16.64
CA ALA A 75 9.49 16.27 -15.91
C ALA A 75 10.46 17.45 -16.18
N ASN A 76 10.24 18.22 -17.26
CA ASN A 76 11.01 19.44 -17.57
C ASN A 76 10.34 20.71 -17.02
N GLY A 77 9.19 20.60 -16.35
CA GLY A 77 8.39 21.71 -15.85
C GLY A 77 7.46 22.33 -16.89
N THR A 78 7.32 21.74 -18.08
CA THR A 78 6.43 22.24 -19.13
C THR A 78 4.99 21.94 -18.78
N VAL A 79 4.11 22.94 -18.82
CA VAL A 79 2.66 22.74 -18.67
C VAL A 79 2.14 21.98 -19.88
N ILE A 80 1.60 20.79 -19.66
CA ILE A 80 1.03 19.92 -20.70
C ILE A 80 -0.51 19.84 -20.64
N TRP A 81 -1.09 20.28 -19.53
CA TRP A 81 -2.54 20.44 -19.37
C TRP A 81 -2.82 21.51 -18.33
N GLU A 82 -3.89 22.28 -18.53
CA GLU A 82 -4.37 23.27 -17.58
C GLU A 82 -5.90 23.30 -17.56
N SER A 83 -6.46 23.64 -16.39
CA SER A 83 -7.88 23.85 -16.20
C SER A 83 -8.12 24.96 -15.18
N GLU A 84 -9.19 25.70 -15.37
CA GLU A 84 -9.63 26.77 -14.47
C GLU A 84 -11.15 26.72 -14.35
N GLN A 85 -11.64 26.71 -13.11
CA GLN A 85 -13.07 26.80 -12.83
C GLN A 85 -13.35 27.55 -11.53
N ASP A 86 -14.59 28.00 -11.37
CA ASP A 86 -15.04 28.62 -10.13
C ASP A 86 -14.96 27.60 -8.98
N ALA A 87 -14.50 28.05 -7.81
CA ALA A 87 -14.36 27.20 -6.66
C ALA A 87 -15.73 26.81 -6.08
N ALA A 88 -15.87 25.55 -5.69
CA ALA A 88 -17.03 25.03 -4.97
C ALA A 88 -16.58 24.05 -3.88
N ALA A 89 -17.47 23.75 -2.93
CA ALA A 89 -17.18 22.82 -1.84
C ALA A 89 -16.71 21.44 -2.35
N GLU A 90 -17.28 20.99 -3.47
CA GLU A 90 -16.77 19.86 -4.25
C GLU A 90 -16.41 20.36 -5.65
N THR A 91 -15.18 20.10 -6.07
CA THR A 91 -14.63 20.59 -7.33
C THR A 91 -14.01 19.39 -8.07
N THR A 92 -14.50 19.10 -9.28
CA THR A 92 -13.96 18.02 -10.12
C THR A 92 -13.28 18.62 -11.34
N LEU A 93 -12.04 18.22 -11.58
CA LEU A 93 -11.23 18.61 -12.72
C LEU A 93 -10.95 17.37 -13.55
N ALA A 94 -11.19 17.41 -14.85
CA ALA A 94 -10.96 16.30 -15.75
C ALA A 94 -10.23 16.76 -17.01
N SER A 95 -9.28 15.99 -17.49
CA SER A 95 -8.66 16.19 -18.80
C SER A 95 -9.38 15.38 -19.87
N ASP A 96 -9.32 15.85 -21.11
CA ASP A 96 -9.46 14.95 -22.27
C ASP A 96 -8.24 14.01 -22.34
N ALA A 97 -8.22 13.13 -23.35
CA ALA A 97 -7.08 12.24 -23.59
C ALA A 97 -5.78 13.05 -23.84
N LEU A 98 -4.73 12.72 -23.07
CA LEU A 98 -3.41 13.30 -23.16
C LEU A 98 -2.50 12.39 -24.00
N GLU A 99 -2.13 12.82 -25.20
CA GLU A 99 -1.31 12.04 -26.14
C GLU A 99 0.20 12.09 -25.86
N THR A 100 0.65 13.07 -25.06
CA THR A 100 2.06 13.37 -24.83
C THR A 100 2.60 12.80 -23.52
N VAL A 101 1.79 12.03 -22.77
CA VAL A 101 2.20 11.44 -21.50
C VAL A 101 2.75 10.01 -21.68
N SER A 102 3.60 9.60 -20.74
CA SER A 102 4.17 8.25 -20.69
C SER A 102 3.67 7.53 -19.44
N PRO A 103 3.44 6.21 -19.52
CA PRO A 103 2.95 5.45 -18.40
C PRO A 103 4.01 5.29 -17.30
N TRP A 104 3.56 5.25 -16.05
CA TRP A 104 4.38 4.89 -14.90
C TRP A 104 4.45 3.36 -14.74
N SER A 105 5.63 2.87 -14.36
CA SER A 105 5.87 1.49 -13.93
C SER A 105 7.10 1.41 -13.02
N ALA A 106 7.36 0.26 -12.39
CA ALA A 106 8.59 0.08 -11.60
C ALA A 106 9.88 0.12 -12.43
N GLU A 107 9.77 -0.15 -13.74
CA GLU A 107 10.88 -0.15 -14.69
C GLU A 107 11.12 1.26 -15.26
N GLU A 108 10.05 1.97 -15.59
CA GLU A 108 10.05 3.36 -16.06
C GLU A 108 9.13 4.21 -15.16
N PRO A 109 9.64 4.75 -14.04
CA PRO A 109 8.86 5.49 -13.06
C PRO A 109 8.64 6.96 -13.49
N THR A 110 8.01 7.15 -14.65
CA THR A 110 7.73 8.51 -15.16
C THR A 110 6.71 9.20 -14.26
N LEU A 111 7.07 10.35 -13.71
CA LEU A 111 6.21 11.17 -12.87
C LEU A 111 5.95 12.55 -13.50
N TYR A 112 4.78 13.07 -13.21
CA TYR A 112 4.30 14.40 -13.56
C TYR A 112 3.95 15.15 -12.28
N GLU A 113 3.92 16.47 -12.34
CA GLU A 113 3.57 17.31 -11.20
C GLU A 113 2.24 18.01 -11.44
N LEU A 114 1.22 17.68 -10.65
CA LEU A 114 -0.05 18.38 -10.62
C LEU A 114 0.01 19.49 -9.57
N THR A 115 -0.08 20.75 -10.01
CA THR A 115 -0.21 21.91 -9.15
C THR A 115 -1.67 22.37 -9.12
N ILE A 116 -2.24 22.47 -7.93
CA ILE A 116 -3.57 23.02 -7.67
C ILE A 116 -3.42 24.35 -6.94
N ARG A 117 -3.96 25.42 -7.52
CA ARG A 117 -3.96 26.76 -6.93
C ARG A 117 -5.39 27.20 -6.65
N VAL A 118 -5.68 27.49 -5.37
CA VAL A 118 -6.94 28.11 -4.95
C VAL A 118 -6.72 29.62 -4.85
N THR A 119 -7.56 30.41 -5.52
CA THR A 119 -7.53 31.87 -5.43
C THR A 119 -8.68 32.40 -4.61
N GLY A 120 -8.57 33.62 -4.09
CA GLY A 120 -9.68 34.38 -3.53
C GLY A 120 -10.51 35.07 -4.62
N PRO A 121 -11.63 35.73 -4.26
CA PRO A 121 -12.48 36.46 -5.19
C PRO A 121 -11.79 37.65 -5.86
N ASP A 122 -10.73 38.18 -5.25
CA ASP A 122 -9.88 39.24 -5.78
C ASP A 122 -8.79 38.74 -6.73
N GLY A 123 -8.70 37.42 -6.94
CA GLY A 123 -7.69 36.75 -7.76
C GLY A 123 -6.37 36.48 -7.03
N GLY A 124 -6.22 36.86 -5.76
CA GLY A 124 -5.04 36.55 -4.96
C GLY A 124 -4.94 35.05 -4.65
N THR A 125 -3.73 34.49 -4.57
CA THR A 125 -3.55 33.07 -4.21
C THR A 125 -3.78 32.87 -2.71
N ILE A 126 -4.68 31.95 -2.35
CA ILE A 126 -4.92 31.49 -0.98
C ILE A 126 -4.01 30.31 -0.67
N GLU A 127 -3.95 29.35 -1.59
CA GLU A 127 -3.24 28.09 -1.41
C GLU A 127 -2.64 27.60 -2.73
N THR A 128 -1.53 26.89 -2.64
CA THR A 128 -0.97 26.08 -3.72
C THR A 128 -0.56 24.72 -3.16
N ILE A 129 -1.05 23.65 -3.80
CA ILE A 129 -0.76 22.25 -3.47
C ILE A 129 -0.09 21.63 -4.68
N THR A 130 0.88 20.76 -4.41
CA THR A 130 1.63 20.04 -5.44
C THR A 130 1.57 18.55 -5.14
N GLN A 131 1.22 17.76 -6.16
CA GLN A 131 1.18 16.29 -6.07
C GLN A 131 1.92 15.68 -7.26
N LYS A 132 2.86 14.77 -6.97
CA LYS A 132 3.44 13.92 -8.01
C LYS A 132 2.41 12.86 -8.40
N ILE A 133 2.23 12.63 -9.71
CA ILE A 133 1.32 11.63 -10.26
C ILE A 133 2.03 10.78 -11.31
N GLY A 134 1.60 9.53 -11.49
CA GLY A 134 2.07 8.64 -12.53
C GLY A 134 0.89 8.02 -13.28
N PHE A 135 0.84 8.19 -14.60
CA PHE A 135 -0.24 7.64 -15.41
C PHE A 135 -0.13 6.12 -15.49
N ARG A 136 -1.08 5.39 -14.91
CA ARG A 136 -1.08 3.93 -14.98
C ARG A 136 -2.46 3.36 -14.79
N THR A 137 -2.65 2.14 -15.28
CA THR A 137 -3.83 1.33 -14.99
C THR A 137 -3.38 0.00 -14.41
N PHE A 138 -3.81 -0.31 -13.19
CA PHE A 138 -3.56 -1.62 -12.56
C PHE A 138 -4.89 -2.30 -12.25
N ARG A 139 -5.12 -3.50 -12.81
CA ARG A 139 -6.39 -4.23 -12.70
C ARG A 139 -6.18 -5.73 -12.71
N ILE A 140 -7.19 -6.49 -12.29
CA ILE A 140 -7.25 -7.94 -12.54
C ILE A 140 -8.07 -8.17 -13.81
N GLU A 141 -7.44 -8.64 -14.86
CA GLU A 141 -8.06 -8.91 -16.16
C GLU A 141 -7.99 -10.41 -16.46
N ASN A 142 -9.15 -11.06 -16.62
CA ASN A 142 -9.24 -12.51 -16.86
C ASN A 142 -8.46 -13.36 -15.83
N GLY A 143 -8.46 -12.93 -14.56
CA GLY A 143 -7.76 -13.61 -13.47
C GLY A 143 -6.25 -13.38 -13.43
N ILE A 144 -5.73 -12.36 -14.14
CA ILE A 144 -4.31 -11.99 -14.16
C ILE A 144 -4.20 -10.52 -13.74
N MET A 145 -3.31 -10.20 -12.81
CA MET A 145 -3.03 -8.79 -12.50
C MET A 145 -2.16 -8.18 -13.60
N THR A 146 -2.63 -7.08 -14.16
CA THR A 146 -1.97 -6.36 -15.24
C THR A 146 -1.68 -4.93 -14.84
N LEU A 147 -0.52 -4.43 -15.23
CA LEU A 147 -0.17 -3.02 -15.21
C LEU A 147 -0.05 -2.55 -16.65
N ASN A 148 -0.82 -1.54 -17.03
CA ASN A 148 -0.83 -0.98 -18.39
C ASN A 148 -1.04 -2.06 -19.46
N GLY A 149 -1.93 -3.03 -19.18
CA GLY A 149 -2.26 -4.16 -20.06
C GLY A 149 -1.21 -5.28 -20.12
N ARG A 150 -0.18 -5.24 -19.28
CA ARG A 150 0.88 -6.27 -19.21
C ARG A 150 0.85 -6.99 -17.87
N ARG A 151 0.97 -8.32 -17.88
CA ARG A 151 1.08 -9.13 -16.66
C ARG A 151 2.23 -8.64 -15.78
N VAL A 152 1.97 -8.49 -14.49
CA VAL A 152 2.98 -8.22 -13.47
C VAL A 152 3.35 -9.50 -12.74
N VAL A 153 4.65 -9.72 -12.51
CA VAL A 153 5.16 -10.71 -11.55
C VAL A 153 5.90 -9.95 -10.46
N PHE A 154 5.42 -10.06 -9.23
CA PHE A 154 6.02 -9.47 -8.06
C PHE A 154 7.26 -10.27 -7.64
N LYS A 155 8.40 -9.59 -7.62
CA LYS A 155 9.68 -10.06 -7.10
C LYS A 155 9.95 -9.20 -5.87
N GLY A 156 9.21 -9.50 -4.82
CA GLY A 156 9.08 -8.62 -3.67
C GLY A 156 9.77 -9.11 -2.41
N ALA A 157 9.74 -8.25 -1.40
CA ALA A 157 10.08 -8.58 -0.02
C ALA A 157 9.11 -7.89 0.95
N ASP A 158 8.87 -8.51 2.10
CA ASP A 158 8.18 -7.91 3.23
C ASP A 158 9.16 -7.04 4.00
N ARG A 159 8.83 -5.77 4.21
CA ARG A 159 9.71 -4.80 4.88
C ARG A 159 9.04 -4.14 6.09
N HIS A 160 9.53 -4.49 7.28
CA HIS A 160 9.33 -3.71 8.49
C HIS A 160 10.20 -2.43 8.49
N GLU A 161 9.69 -1.34 9.09
CA GLU A 161 10.51 -0.17 9.40
C GLU A 161 11.40 -0.46 10.60
N PHE A 162 12.67 -0.81 10.37
CA PHE A 162 13.59 -1.17 11.44
C PHE A 162 15.01 -0.64 11.21
N ASP A 163 15.63 -0.18 12.30
CA ASP A 163 17.07 0.08 12.41
C ASP A 163 17.57 -0.52 13.73
N ALA A 164 18.73 -1.17 13.69
CA ALA A 164 19.28 -1.88 14.85
C ALA A 164 19.49 -1.00 16.09
N LYS A 165 19.73 0.31 15.93
CA LYS A 165 20.00 1.24 17.05
C LYS A 165 18.78 2.06 17.45
N ARG A 166 17.87 2.31 16.51
CA ARG A 166 16.73 3.23 16.65
C ARG A 166 15.38 2.52 16.66
N GLY A 167 15.36 1.19 16.47
CA GLY A 167 14.15 0.41 16.31
C GLY A 167 13.32 0.95 15.16
N ARG A 168 12.05 1.25 15.40
CA ARG A 168 11.12 1.76 14.38
C ARG A 168 11.31 3.25 14.02
N ALA A 169 12.19 3.98 14.72
CA ALA A 169 12.51 5.36 14.41
C ALA A 169 13.57 5.46 13.30
N ILE A 170 13.23 4.95 12.11
CA ILE A 170 14.09 5.02 10.94
C ILE A 170 14.19 6.45 10.39
N THR A 171 15.32 6.76 9.76
CA THR A 171 15.62 8.03 9.12
C THR A 171 15.33 7.99 7.62
N ARG A 172 15.31 9.17 6.99
CA ARG A 172 15.27 9.27 5.52
C ARG A 172 16.42 8.55 4.83
N GLN A 173 17.62 8.54 5.43
CA GLN A 173 18.76 7.85 4.83
C GLN A 173 18.58 6.34 4.85
N ASP A 174 18.03 5.78 5.94
CA ASP A 174 17.75 4.33 6.00
C ASP A 174 16.76 3.93 4.89
N MET A 175 15.69 4.72 4.68
CA MET A 175 14.76 4.50 3.58
C MET A 175 15.41 4.60 2.19
N ILE A 176 16.34 5.55 1.99
CA ILE A 176 17.10 5.66 0.74
C ILE A 176 18.00 4.43 0.55
N ASP A 177 18.67 3.97 1.60
CA ASP A 177 19.56 2.81 1.52
C ASP A 177 18.77 1.54 1.20
N ASP A 178 17.59 1.37 1.81
CA ASP A 178 16.68 0.26 1.56
C ASP A 178 16.17 0.25 0.11
N ILE A 179 15.69 1.39 -0.41
CA ILE A 179 15.18 1.41 -1.79
C ILE A 179 16.31 1.22 -2.80
N MET A 180 17.50 1.74 -2.53
CA MET A 180 18.69 1.49 -3.35
C MET A 180 19.11 0.02 -3.31
N PHE A 181 18.95 -0.65 -2.16
CA PHE A 181 19.14 -2.09 -2.07
C PHE A 181 18.16 -2.83 -2.98
N CYS A 182 16.86 -2.49 -2.93
CA CYS A 182 15.85 -3.08 -3.82
C CYS A 182 16.26 -2.98 -5.29
N LYS A 183 16.59 -1.76 -5.75
CA LYS A 183 16.97 -1.52 -7.16
C LYS A 183 18.24 -2.26 -7.58
N ARG A 184 19.21 -2.43 -6.68
CA ARG A 184 20.45 -3.16 -6.97
C ARG A 184 20.27 -4.68 -7.03
N HIS A 185 19.23 -5.21 -6.39
CA HIS A 185 19.00 -6.64 -6.26
C HIS A 185 17.78 -7.16 -7.04
N ASN A 186 17.31 -6.38 -8.02
CA ASN A 186 16.17 -6.72 -8.89
C ASN A 186 14.85 -6.97 -8.13
N ILE A 187 14.70 -6.38 -6.95
CA ILE A 187 13.43 -6.33 -6.22
C ILE A 187 12.58 -5.25 -6.88
N ASN A 188 11.36 -5.61 -7.31
CA ASN A 188 10.44 -4.68 -7.98
C ASN A 188 9.24 -4.29 -7.10
N ALA A 189 9.09 -4.90 -5.93
CA ALA A 189 7.92 -4.71 -5.08
C ALA A 189 8.25 -4.82 -3.59
N ILE A 190 7.49 -4.14 -2.76
CA ILE A 190 7.56 -4.23 -1.30
C ILE A 190 6.14 -4.36 -0.73
N ARG A 191 5.97 -5.29 0.21
CA ARG A 191 4.80 -5.32 1.10
C ARG A 191 5.18 -4.60 2.39
N THR A 192 4.34 -3.66 2.80
CA THR A 192 4.56 -2.85 4.01
C THR A 192 4.15 -3.63 5.26
N SER A 193 4.88 -4.71 5.56
CA SER A 193 4.58 -5.60 6.67
C SER A 193 4.65 -4.85 8.01
N HIS A 194 3.61 -4.86 8.86
CA HIS A 194 2.19 -5.08 8.53
C HIS A 194 1.41 -3.84 8.94
N TYR A 195 1.84 -2.70 8.40
CA TYR A 195 1.35 -1.36 8.71
C TYR A 195 1.84 -0.33 7.67
N PRO A 196 1.13 0.81 7.52
CA PRO A 196 1.58 1.84 6.61
C PRO A 196 2.87 2.52 7.11
N ASN A 197 3.83 2.73 6.20
CA ASN A 197 5.16 3.27 6.52
C ASN A 197 5.14 4.82 6.65
N GLN A 198 6.30 5.44 6.89
CA GLN A 198 6.43 6.90 6.77
C GLN A 198 6.16 7.35 5.32
N GLU A 199 5.47 8.50 5.14
CA GLU A 199 5.06 9.05 3.83
C GLU A 199 6.21 9.14 2.82
N TYR A 200 7.42 9.49 3.29
CA TYR A 200 8.60 9.59 2.42
C TYR A 200 8.98 8.26 1.74
N TRP A 201 8.59 7.11 2.31
CA TRP A 201 8.78 5.80 1.67
C TRP A 201 7.98 5.68 0.38
N TYR A 202 6.75 6.19 0.37
CA TYR A 202 5.86 6.15 -0.80
C TYR A 202 6.37 7.07 -1.90
N ASP A 203 6.85 8.28 -1.55
CA ASP A 203 7.53 9.18 -2.48
C ASP A 203 8.74 8.50 -3.15
N LEU A 204 9.53 7.77 -2.38
CA LEU A 204 10.67 7.01 -2.89
C LEU A 204 10.21 5.87 -3.80
N CYS A 205 9.18 5.12 -3.43
CA CYS A 205 8.65 4.05 -4.28
C CYS A 205 8.08 4.56 -5.60
N ASP A 206 7.44 5.72 -5.60
CA ASP A 206 6.98 6.40 -6.81
C ASP A 206 8.17 6.79 -7.71
N GLU A 207 9.20 7.41 -7.13
CA GLU A 207 10.34 7.99 -7.86
C GLU A 207 11.32 6.94 -8.37
N TYR A 208 11.61 5.91 -7.57
CA TYR A 208 12.55 4.84 -7.93
C TYR A 208 11.86 3.68 -8.63
N GLY A 209 10.53 3.65 -8.68
CA GLY A 209 9.76 2.57 -9.29
C GLY A 209 9.86 1.28 -8.47
N ILE A 210 9.05 1.20 -7.42
CA ILE A 210 8.80 0.01 -6.61
C ILE A 210 7.29 -0.12 -6.43
N TYR A 211 6.73 -1.29 -6.74
CA TYR A 211 5.32 -1.57 -6.49
C TYR A 211 5.07 -1.78 -5.00
N LEU A 212 3.95 -1.28 -4.49
CA LEU A 212 3.57 -1.45 -3.10
C LEU A 212 2.29 -2.28 -2.95
N ILE A 213 2.35 -3.21 -1.98
CA ILE A 213 1.18 -3.62 -1.21
C ILE A 213 1.20 -2.76 0.06
N ASP A 214 0.27 -1.81 0.13
CA ASP A 214 0.11 -0.95 1.30
C ASP A 214 -0.86 -1.62 2.27
N GLU A 215 -0.41 -1.87 3.49
CA GLU A 215 -1.09 -2.76 4.43
C GLU A 215 -1.60 -2.03 5.66
N THR A 216 -2.87 -2.27 5.97
CA THR A 216 -3.53 -1.72 7.16
C THR A 216 -2.79 -2.20 8.41
N ASN A 217 -2.53 -1.30 9.37
CA ASN A 217 -1.97 -1.66 10.66
C ASN A 217 -2.97 -2.47 11.48
N LEU A 218 -3.09 -3.76 11.21
CA LEU A 218 -4.04 -4.67 11.83
C LEU A 218 -3.45 -6.08 11.83
N GLU A 219 -3.07 -6.54 13.02
CA GLU A 219 -2.68 -7.92 13.27
C GLU A 219 -3.15 -8.36 14.66
N THR A 220 -3.68 -9.57 14.75
CA THR A 220 -4.34 -10.11 15.96
C THR A 220 -3.97 -11.57 16.21
N HIS A 221 -2.79 -11.97 15.70
CA HIS A 221 -2.32 -13.35 15.63
C HIS A 221 -2.56 -14.11 16.95
N GLY A 222 -2.10 -13.57 18.07
CA GLY A 222 -2.22 -14.20 19.39
C GLY A 222 -3.64 -14.34 19.93
N SER A 223 -4.66 -13.71 19.32
CA SER A 223 -6.06 -13.81 19.73
C SER A 223 -6.76 -15.09 19.27
N TRP A 224 -6.30 -15.66 18.15
CA TRP A 224 -6.94 -16.82 17.52
C TRP A 224 -5.99 -17.99 17.35
N VAL A 225 -4.68 -17.79 17.47
CA VAL A 225 -3.71 -18.86 17.56
C VAL A 225 -2.57 -18.49 18.50
N ALA A 226 -2.41 -19.27 19.57
CA ALA A 226 -1.34 -19.07 20.54
C ALA A 226 -0.67 -20.40 20.87
N ASN A 227 0.66 -20.46 20.82
CA ASN A 227 1.43 -21.70 21.01
C ASN A 227 0.98 -22.85 20.10
N ASN A 228 0.63 -22.55 18.84
CA ASN A 228 0.07 -23.50 17.86
C ASN A 228 -1.25 -24.15 18.28
N VAL A 229 -2.02 -23.49 19.17
CA VAL A 229 -3.38 -23.88 19.52
C VAL A 229 -4.32 -22.86 18.91
N GLU A 230 -5.13 -23.29 17.94
CA GLU A 230 -6.13 -22.46 17.29
C GLU A 230 -7.40 -22.35 18.15
N THR A 231 -7.89 -21.12 18.32
CA THR A 231 -9.15 -20.74 18.96
C THR A 231 -9.88 -19.71 18.10
N PRO A 232 -10.39 -20.07 16.91
CA PRO A 232 -11.06 -19.16 15.99
C PRO A 232 -12.23 -18.38 16.60
N GLU A 233 -12.94 -18.98 17.57
CA GLU A 233 -14.03 -18.33 18.30
C GLU A 233 -13.58 -17.09 19.10
N ASP A 234 -12.31 -17.06 19.51
CA ASP A 234 -11.72 -15.97 20.28
C ASP A 234 -11.12 -14.87 19.39
N ALA A 235 -11.02 -15.12 18.07
CA ALA A 235 -10.44 -14.20 17.10
C ALA A 235 -11.00 -12.78 17.20
N VAL A 236 -10.10 -11.81 17.25
CA VAL A 236 -10.38 -10.38 17.11
C VAL A 236 -9.85 -9.97 15.73
N PRO A 237 -10.51 -9.09 14.96
CA PRO A 237 -11.85 -8.58 15.18
C PRO A 237 -12.93 -9.64 14.90
N GLY A 238 -12.65 -10.67 14.09
CA GLY A 238 -13.62 -11.69 13.71
C GLY A 238 -14.94 -11.08 13.19
N SER A 239 -16.06 -11.58 13.70
CA SER A 239 -17.41 -11.03 13.43
C SER A 239 -17.97 -10.25 14.62
N LYS A 240 -17.12 -9.60 15.42
CA LYS A 240 -17.49 -8.86 16.64
C LYS A 240 -17.73 -7.37 16.32
N PRO A 241 -18.98 -6.86 16.32
CA PRO A 241 -19.32 -5.52 15.84
C PRO A 241 -18.61 -4.38 16.58
N GLU A 242 -18.23 -4.58 17.83
CA GLU A 242 -17.50 -3.60 18.64
C GLU A 242 -16.11 -3.25 18.07
N TRP A 243 -15.55 -4.10 17.19
CA TRP A 243 -14.26 -3.85 16.53
C TRP A 243 -14.39 -3.24 15.13
N GLU A 244 -15.59 -3.25 14.52
CA GLU A 244 -15.80 -2.81 13.15
C GLU A 244 -15.32 -1.37 12.94
N GLY A 245 -15.77 -0.45 13.80
CA GLY A 245 -15.41 0.97 13.69
C GLY A 245 -13.90 1.21 13.76
N ALA A 246 -13.18 0.51 14.65
CA ALA A 246 -11.74 0.65 14.79
C ALA A 246 -10.98 0.08 13.58
N CYS A 247 -11.45 -1.03 13.01
CA CYS A 247 -10.79 -1.66 11.87
C CYS A 247 -11.05 -0.88 10.56
N VAL A 248 -12.29 -0.41 10.36
CA VAL A 248 -12.64 0.45 9.23
C VAL A 248 -11.91 1.79 9.29
N ASP A 249 -11.75 2.38 10.48
CA ASP A 249 -10.98 3.62 10.66
C ASP A 249 -9.49 3.44 10.29
N ARG A 250 -8.87 2.31 10.66
CA ARG A 250 -7.48 1.99 10.30
C ARG A 250 -7.28 1.90 8.79
N VAL A 251 -8.13 1.16 8.08
CA VAL A 251 -8.03 1.05 6.61
C VAL A 251 -8.36 2.38 5.93
N ASN A 252 -9.36 3.13 6.42
CA ASN A 252 -9.67 4.46 5.90
C ASN A 252 -8.50 5.43 6.06
N SER A 253 -7.80 5.39 7.20
CA SER A 253 -6.64 6.25 7.45
C SER A 253 -5.50 5.99 6.46
N MET A 254 -5.21 4.72 6.17
CA MET A 254 -4.25 4.33 5.12
C MET A 254 -4.70 4.84 3.74
N LEU A 255 -5.93 4.51 3.32
CA LEU A 255 -6.47 4.90 2.01
C LEU A 255 -6.42 6.41 1.81
N ARG A 256 -6.86 7.20 2.79
CA ARG A 256 -6.93 8.67 2.69
C ARG A 256 -5.56 9.32 2.57
N ARG A 257 -4.54 8.74 3.22
CA ARG A 257 -3.18 9.26 3.17
C ARG A 257 -2.49 8.88 1.86
N ASP A 258 -2.64 7.64 1.42
CA ASP A 258 -1.75 7.06 0.41
C ASP A 258 -2.37 6.92 -0.99
N TYR A 259 -3.65 7.31 -1.17
CA TYR A 259 -4.43 7.13 -2.42
C TYR A 259 -3.70 7.52 -3.70
N ASN A 260 -3.02 8.67 -3.66
CA ASN A 260 -2.51 9.33 -4.85
C ASN A 260 -1.16 8.76 -5.32
N HIS A 261 -0.57 7.81 -4.58
CA HIS A 261 0.71 7.22 -4.94
C HIS A 261 0.56 6.21 -6.10
N PRO A 262 1.24 6.43 -7.25
CA PRO A 262 1.33 5.45 -8.31
C PRO A 262 2.17 4.23 -7.90
N SER A 263 2.90 4.20 -6.79
CA SER A 263 3.53 2.96 -6.33
C SER A 263 2.54 1.97 -5.73
N VAL A 264 1.49 2.45 -5.06
CA VAL A 264 0.49 1.59 -4.39
C VAL A 264 -0.39 0.90 -5.43
N LEU A 265 -0.24 -0.42 -5.57
CA LEU A 265 -1.02 -1.23 -6.52
C LEU A 265 -2.18 -1.95 -5.84
N ILE A 266 -1.99 -2.36 -4.59
CA ILE A 266 -2.87 -3.26 -3.86
C ILE A 266 -3.02 -2.72 -2.44
N TRP A 267 -4.26 -2.70 -1.95
CA TRP A 267 -4.58 -2.42 -0.54
C TRP A 267 -4.68 -3.74 0.22
N SER A 268 -3.99 -3.87 1.35
CA SER A 268 -4.13 -5.03 2.22
C SER A 268 -4.92 -4.70 3.50
N LEU A 269 -5.86 -5.57 3.86
CA LEU A 269 -6.73 -5.37 5.03
C LEU A 269 -6.03 -5.63 6.38
N GLY A 270 -4.81 -6.17 6.34
CA GLY A 270 -4.03 -6.53 7.53
C GLY A 270 -3.38 -7.89 7.36
N ASN A 271 -2.88 -8.43 8.47
CA ASN A 271 -2.15 -9.69 8.51
C ASN A 271 -2.70 -10.62 9.61
N GLU A 272 -2.61 -11.93 9.39
CA GLU A 272 -2.83 -13.01 10.37
C GLU A 272 -3.90 -12.73 11.44
N SER A 273 -5.08 -12.30 11.00
CA SER A 273 -6.18 -11.87 11.86
C SER A 273 -7.45 -12.69 11.68
N PHE A 274 -7.26 -13.97 11.34
CA PHE A 274 -8.31 -14.91 11.00
C PHE A 274 -9.24 -14.34 9.91
N ALA A 275 -10.56 -14.46 10.04
CA ALA A 275 -11.55 -13.90 9.13
C ALA A 275 -12.83 -13.49 9.89
N GLY A 276 -13.74 -12.78 9.21
CA GLY A 276 -15.05 -12.43 9.79
C GLY A 276 -15.74 -11.26 9.10
N GLU A 277 -16.95 -10.94 9.58
CA GLU A 277 -17.79 -9.86 9.03
C GLU A 277 -17.12 -8.47 9.08
N VAL A 278 -16.21 -8.25 10.05
CA VAL A 278 -15.45 -7.00 10.11
C VAL A 278 -14.56 -6.83 8.87
N PHE A 279 -13.95 -7.91 8.35
CA PHE A 279 -13.17 -7.84 7.11
C PHE A 279 -14.05 -7.59 5.88
N ARG A 280 -15.28 -8.11 5.84
CA ARG A 280 -16.26 -7.73 4.80
C ARG A 280 -16.58 -6.23 4.85
N ALA A 281 -16.70 -5.65 6.05
CA ALA A 281 -16.91 -4.21 6.20
C ALA A 281 -15.70 -3.40 5.70
N MET A 282 -14.48 -3.82 6.04
CA MET A 282 -13.25 -3.19 5.54
C MET A 282 -13.15 -3.29 4.01
N TYR A 283 -13.37 -4.47 3.43
CA TYR A 283 -13.35 -4.71 1.98
C TYR A 283 -14.35 -3.80 1.25
N ARG A 284 -15.60 -3.72 1.74
CA ARG A 284 -16.62 -2.81 1.18
C ARG A 284 -16.17 -1.35 1.25
N HIS A 285 -15.65 -0.90 2.40
CA HIS A 285 -15.16 0.46 2.57
C HIS A 285 -14.02 0.79 1.60
N VAL A 286 -13.08 -0.13 1.39
CA VAL A 286 -12.02 0.06 0.39
C VAL A 286 -12.61 0.29 -1.00
N HIS A 287 -13.53 -0.55 -1.45
CA HIS A 287 -14.12 -0.40 -2.79
C HIS A 287 -15.10 0.77 -2.93
N GLU A 288 -15.68 1.27 -1.83
CA GLU A 288 -16.44 2.52 -1.83
C GLU A 288 -15.54 3.74 -2.07
N VAL A 289 -14.30 3.72 -1.56
CA VAL A 289 -13.32 4.80 -1.69
C VAL A 289 -12.49 4.67 -2.97
N ASP A 290 -11.97 3.48 -3.24
CA ASP A 290 -11.12 3.10 -4.38
C ASP A 290 -11.71 1.86 -5.08
N PRO A 291 -12.58 2.04 -6.10
CA PRO A 291 -13.13 0.93 -6.87
C PRO A 291 -12.12 0.34 -7.87
N ASN A 292 -10.91 0.91 -8.01
CA ASN A 292 -9.96 0.56 -9.07
C ASN A 292 -8.90 -0.44 -8.60
N ARG A 293 -8.32 -0.25 -7.42
CA ARG A 293 -7.24 -1.12 -6.91
C ARG A 293 -7.79 -2.41 -6.30
N PRO A 294 -7.15 -3.57 -6.56
CA PRO A 294 -7.48 -4.82 -5.88
C PRO A 294 -7.21 -4.79 -4.38
N VAL A 295 -7.97 -5.60 -3.64
CA VAL A 295 -7.81 -5.79 -2.19
C VAL A 295 -7.20 -7.16 -1.88
N HIS A 296 -6.15 -7.15 -1.07
CA HIS A 296 -5.48 -8.32 -0.53
C HIS A 296 -5.92 -8.59 0.92
N TYR A 297 -6.16 -9.85 1.25
CA TYR A 297 -6.18 -10.31 2.64
C TYR A 297 -5.94 -11.82 2.71
N GLU A 298 -4.87 -12.22 3.38
CA GLU A 298 -4.49 -13.63 3.47
C GLU A 298 -5.37 -14.40 4.46
N GLY A 299 -5.70 -13.83 5.62
CA GLY A 299 -6.30 -14.57 6.74
C GLY A 299 -7.63 -15.30 6.44
N CYS A 300 -8.33 -14.93 5.35
CA CYS A 300 -9.48 -15.69 4.84
C CYS A 300 -9.15 -17.14 4.44
N VAL A 301 -7.86 -17.52 4.34
CA VAL A 301 -7.46 -18.90 4.10
C VAL A 301 -7.90 -19.86 5.20
N HIS A 302 -8.05 -19.35 6.43
CA HIS A 302 -8.47 -20.09 7.62
C HIS A 302 -9.99 -20.25 7.71
N ASP A 303 -10.76 -19.44 6.97
CA ASP A 303 -12.22 -19.59 6.85
C ASP A 303 -12.69 -19.17 5.45
N ARG A 304 -12.93 -20.19 4.62
CA ARG A 304 -13.31 -20.00 3.21
C ARG A 304 -14.73 -19.48 3.03
N ASP A 305 -15.56 -19.42 4.08
CA ASP A 305 -16.85 -18.71 4.01
C ASP A 305 -16.65 -17.20 3.82
N PHE A 306 -15.45 -16.69 4.08
CA PHE A 306 -15.02 -15.31 3.84
C PHE A 306 -14.08 -15.19 2.64
N GLU A 307 -14.08 -16.13 1.69
CA GLU A 307 -13.26 -15.99 0.47
C GLU A 307 -13.62 -14.73 -0.35
N ASP A 308 -14.72 -14.04 -0.07
CA ASP A 308 -15.15 -12.82 -0.75
C ASP A 308 -14.47 -11.52 -0.25
N VAL A 309 -13.68 -11.55 0.83
CA VAL A 309 -13.04 -10.34 1.40
C VAL A 309 -11.71 -9.95 0.75
N THR A 310 -11.39 -10.53 -0.40
CA THR A 310 -10.17 -10.25 -1.17
C THR A 310 -10.37 -10.56 -2.65
N ASP A 311 -9.67 -9.85 -3.52
CA ASP A 311 -9.66 -10.11 -4.97
C ASP A 311 -8.56 -11.11 -5.39
N ILE A 312 -7.72 -11.53 -4.45
CA ILE A 312 -6.47 -12.26 -4.69
C ILE A 312 -6.49 -13.56 -3.87
N GLU A 313 -6.10 -14.70 -4.45
CA GLU A 313 -5.75 -15.85 -3.61
C GLU A 313 -4.33 -15.62 -3.10
N SER A 314 -4.21 -15.47 -1.79
CA SER A 314 -2.92 -15.32 -1.12
C SER A 314 -2.74 -16.42 -0.08
N ARG A 315 -1.51 -16.90 0.09
CA ARG A 315 -1.14 -17.81 1.18
C ARG A 315 0.30 -17.53 1.60
N MET A 316 0.55 -17.68 2.90
CA MET A 316 1.89 -17.64 3.45
C MET A 316 2.51 -19.05 3.40
N TYR A 317 3.77 -19.13 2.96
CA TYR A 317 4.62 -20.34 3.04
C TYR A 317 4.08 -21.63 2.38
N ALA A 318 3.12 -21.52 1.46
CA ALA A 318 2.62 -22.67 0.70
C ALA A 318 3.75 -23.31 -0.12
N HIS A 319 3.80 -24.65 -0.17
CA HIS A 319 4.78 -25.33 -1.00
C HIS A 319 4.48 -25.11 -2.50
N ALA A 320 5.53 -25.07 -3.33
CA ALA A 320 5.39 -24.79 -4.76
C ALA A 320 4.44 -25.76 -5.49
N ASP A 321 4.37 -27.03 -5.06
CA ASP A 321 3.46 -28.03 -5.60
C ASP A 321 1.98 -27.79 -5.23
N GLU A 322 1.70 -27.18 -4.07
CA GLU A 322 0.33 -26.78 -3.69
C GLU A 322 -0.14 -25.59 -4.50
N ILE A 323 0.76 -24.65 -4.75
CA ILE A 323 0.52 -23.50 -5.62
C ILE A 323 0.27 -23.99 -7.04
N GLU A 324 1.10 -24.90 -7.54
CA GLU A 324 0.90 -25.51 -8.86
C GLU A 324 -0.45 -26.24 -8.95
N ARG A 325 -0.87 -26.97 -7.93
CA ARG A 325 -2.21 -27.59 -7.87
C ARG A 325 -3.32 -26.54 -7.99
N TYR A 326 -3.27 -25.45 -7.22
CA TYR A 326 -4.24 -24.36 -7.34
C TYR A 326 -4.32 -23.81 -8.78
N LEU A 327 -3.17 -23.69 -9.46
CA LEU A 327 -3.06 -23.18 -10.82
C LEU A 327 -3.50 -24.19 -11.90
N THR A 328 -3.52 -25.49 -11.60
CA THR A 328 -3.64 -26.56 -12.61
C THR A 328 -4.77 -27.57 -12.40
N ASP A 329 -5.57 -27.48 -11.33
CA ASP A 329 -6.64 -28.42 -10.93
C ASP A 329 -7.86 -28.49 -11.90
N GLY A 330 -7.62 -28.37 -13.21
CA GLY A 330 -8.56 -28.62 -14.29
C GLY A 330 -9.59 -27.51 -14.51
N LYS A 331 -9.42 -26.38 -13.81
CA LYS A 331 -10.27 -25.19 -13.91
C LYS A 331 -9.38 -23.95 -13.94
N THR A 332 -9.80 -22.92 -14.66
CA THR A 332 -9.22 -21.58 -14.53
C THR A 332 -9.38 -21.13 -13.07
N PRO A 333 -8.29 -20.79 -12.34
CA PRO A 333 -8.36 -20.17 -11.02
C PRO A 333 -9.36 -19.02 -10.97
N LYS A 334 -10.14 -18.95 -9.88
CA LYS A 334 -11.11 -17.85 -9.68
C LYS A 334 -10.41 -16.50 -9.51
N LYS A 335 -9.21 -16.50 -8.95
CA LYS A 335 -8.41 -15.33 -8.62
C LYS A 335 -6.95 -15.55 -9.06
N PRO A 336 -6.19 -14.48 -9.34
CA PRO A 336 -4.74 -14.61 -9.43
C PRO A 336 -4.16 -15.07 -8.08
N TYR A 337 -3.05 -15.80 -8.13
CA TYR A 337 -2.33 -16.28 -6.96
C TYR A 337 -1.14 -15.37 -6.65
N LEU A 338 -0.95 -15.03 -5.38
CA LEU A 338 0.21 -14.30 -4.86
C LEU A 338 0.72 -14.99 -3.59
N SER A 339 2.04 -15.10 -3.42
CA SER A 339 2.59 -15.50 -2.11
C SER A 339 2.89 -14.23 -1.31
N CYS A 340 2.00 -13.80 -0.42
CA CYS A 340 2.26 -12.59 0.37
C CYS A 340 3.44 -12.74 1.33
N GLU A 341 3.79 -13.98 1.70
CA GLU A 341 5.05 -14.33 2.34
C GLU A 341 5.51 -15.69 1.80
N TYR A 342 6.77 -15.76 1.36
CA TYR A 342 7.41 -17.02 0.97
C TYR A 342 8.92 -16.95 1.25
N MET A 343 9.63 -18.08 1.09
CA MET A 343 11.10 -18.14 1.21
C MET A 343 11.67 -17.53 2.51
N HIS A 344 11.15 -17.94 3.67
CA HIS A 344 11.60 -17.43 4.98
C HIS A 344 13.13 -17.35 5.10
N ALA A 345 13.67 -16.14 5.23
CA ALA A 345 15.08 -15.78 5.01
C ALA A 345 15.94 -15.84 6.28
N MET A 346 15.40 -16.36 7.39
CA MET A 346 16.11 -16.47 8.66
C MET A 346 17.41 -17.29 8.56
N GLY A 347 18.54 -16.62 8.79
CA GLY A 347 19.85 -17.25 8.85
C GLY A 347 20.33 -17.80 7.50
N ASN A 348 20.85 -19.03 7.50
CA ASN A 348 21.25 -19.71 6.26
C ASN A 348 20.06 -20.47 5.68
N SER A 349 19.27 -19.78 4.85
CA SER A 349 17.97 -20.26 4.36
C SER A 349 17.82 -20.06 2.83
N CYS A 350 16.59 -19.81 2.38
CA CYS A 350 16.18 -19.53 1.00
C CYS A 350 16.55 -20.63 -0.02
N GLY A 351 16.63 -21.89 0.42
CA GLY A 351 16.78 -23.04 -0.47
C GLY A 351 15.55 -23.27 -1.37
N ASN A 352 15.76 -23.90 -2.54
CA ASN A 352 14.70 -24.27 -3.49
C ASN A 352 13.91 -23.10 -4.10
N MET A 353 14.46 -21.88 -4.10
CA MET A 353 13.83 -20.71 -4.73
C MET A 353 13.52 -20.95 -6.22
N ASP A 354 14.30 -21.80 -6.89
CA ASP A 354 14.10 -22.17 -8.28
C ASP A 354 12.74 -22.85 -8.52
N GLU A 355 12.21 -23.62 -7.56
CA GLU A 355 10.87 -24.24 -7.66
C GLU A 355 9.76 -23.18 -7.74
N TYR A 356 9.86 -22.12 -6.92
CA TYR A 356 8.91 -21.01 -6.94
C TYR A 356 9.03 -20.16 -8.21
N THR A 357 10.25 -19.83 -8.64
CA THR A 357 10.45 -19.09 -9.90
C THR A 357 9.96 -19.88 -11.13
N ALA A 358 9.99 -21.22 -11.07
CA ALA A 358 9.47 -22.05 -12.15
C ALA A 358 7.95 -21.93 -12.33
N LEU A 359 7.21 -21.47 -11.30
CA LEU A 359 5.77 -21.20 -11.37
C LEU A 359 5.43 -19.97 -12.22
N GLU A 360 6.40 -19.10 -12.55
CA GLU A 360 6.18 -17.95 -13.45
C GLU A 360 5.63 -18.35 -14.83
N ARG A 361 5.78 -19.62 -15.23
CA ARG A 361 5.17 -20.21 -16.42
C ARG A 361 3.63 -20.16 -16.43
N TYR A 362 3.00 -20.08 -15.26
CA TYR A 362 1.55 -20.02 -15.10
C TYR A 362 1.07 -18.56 -15.10
N PRO A 363 0.20 -18.13 -16.05
CA PRO A 363 -0.20 -16.73 -16.16
C PRO A 363 -0.88 -16.14 -14.91
N GLN A 364 -1.59 -16.96 -14.13
CA GLN A 364 -2.25 -16.53 -12.89
C GLN A 364 -1.33 -16.51 -11.67
N TYR A 365 -0.10 -17.02 -11.75
CA TYR A 365 0.87 -16.89 -10.67
C TYR A 365 1.56 -15.53 -10.74
N GLN A 366 1.41 -14.70 -9.72
CA GLN A 366 1.89 -13.32 -9.73
C GLN A 366 3.16 -13.13 -8.90
N GLY A 367 3.86 -14.20 -8.54
CA GLY A 367 5.09 -14.13 -7.74
C GLY A 367 4.80 -14.05 -6.25
N GLY A 368 5.65 -13.34 -5.52
CA GLY A 368 5.53 -13.24 -4.07
C GLY A 368 6.52 -12.29 -3.41
N PHE A 369 6.45 -12.25 -2.08
CA PHE A 369 7.25 -11.37 -1.21
C PHE A 369 8.04 -12.20 -0.20
N ILE A 370 9.37 -12.09 -0.26
CA ILE A 370 10.27 -12.82 0.64
C ILE A 370 10.10 -12.28 2.06
N TRP A 371 9.89 -13.18 3.03
CA TRP A 371 9.94 -12.84 4.46
C TRP A 371 11.35 -13.08 5.03
N ASP A 372 12.13 -12.09 5.43
CA ASP A 372 11.86 -10.65 5.37
C ASP A 372 13.07 -9.87 4.81
N PHE A 373 12.90 -8.55 4.70
CA PHE A 373 13.88 -7.65 4.09
C PHE A 373 15.10 -7.37 4.98
N ILE A 374 14.92 -7.30 6.31
CA ILE A 374 15.95 -6.89 7.25
C ILE A 374 15.78 -7.57 8.62
N ASP A 375 16.84 -8.20 9.12
CA ASP A 375 16.85 -8.78 10.47
C ASP A 375 16.49 -7.72 11.52
N GLN A 376 15.44 -7.99 12.28
CA GLN A 376 15.01 -7.14 13.40
C GLN A 376 15.88 -7.36 14.65
N ALA A 377 17.20 -7.18 14.55
CA ALA A 377 18.13 -7.39 15.66
C ALA A 377 18.59 -6.05 16.27
N ILE A 378 18.46 -5.90 17.59
CA ILE A 378 18.83 -4.65 18.29
C ILE A 378 20.32 -4.66 18.64
N ASP A 379 21.04 -3.58 18.33
CA ASP A 379 22.40 -3.32 18.80
C ASP A 379 22.35 -2.94 20.29
N ASP A 380 22.99 -3.74 21.15
CA ASP A 380 23.05 -3.51 22.60
C ASP A 380 24.00 -2.38 23.02
N GLY A 381 24.59 -1.65 22.07
CA GLY A 381 25.56 -0.59 22.29
C GLY A 381 27.00 -1.10 22.49
N THR A 382 27.20 -2.42 22.49
CA THR A 382 28.52 -3.06 22.49
C THR A 382 28.94 -3.54 21.10
N GLY A 383 28.09 -3.34 20.09
CA GLY A 383 28.28 -3.84 18.73
C GLY A 383 27.81 -5.29 18.54
N ASN A 384 27.10 -5.86 19.53
CA ASN A 384 26.45 -7.16 19.39
C ASN A 384 24.97 -6.95 19.07
N LEU A 385 24.48 -7.72 18.10
CA LEU A 385 23.06 -7.78 17.75
C LEU A 385 22.34 -8.78 18.66
N ARG A 386 21.15 -8.40 19.14
CA ARG A 386 20.35 -9.11 20.14
C ARG A 386 18.96 -9.44 19.64
N TYR A 387 18.38 -10.50 20.18
CA TYR A 387 17.04 -10.99 19.83
C TYR A 387 16.25 -11.40 21.10
N GLY A 388 15.08 -12.00 20.92
CA GLY A 388 14.20 -12.43 22.01
C GLY A 388 14.93 -13.26 23.07
N GLY A 389 14.78 -12.89 24.34
CA GLY A 389 15.47 -13.51 25.48
C GLY A 389 16.73 -12.79 25.96
N ASP A 390 17.26 -11.83 25.18
CA ASP A 390 18.46 -11.07 25.58
C ASP A 390 18.16 -9.83 26.45
N PHE A 391 16.88 -9.49 26.66
CA PHE A 391 16.45 -8.22 27.29
C PHE A 391 15.74 -8.34 28.66
N GLY A 392 15.83 -9.51 29.31
CA GLY A 392 15.43 -9.70 30.72
C GLY A 392 13.98 -10.09 30.91
#